data_AF-A0A7C8I0W8-F1
#
_entry.id   AF-A0A7C8I0W8-F1
#
_cell.length_a   1.000
_cell.length_b   1.000
_cell.length_c   1.000
_cell.angle_alpha   90.00
_cell.angle_beta   90.00
_cell.angle_gamma   90.00
#
_symmetry.space_group_name_H-M   'P 1'
#
loop_
_entity.id
_entity.type
_entity.pdbx_description
1 polymer ?
#
loop_
_entity_poly.entity_id
_entity_poly.type
_entity_poly.pdbx_seq_one_letter_code
_entity_poly.pdbx_strand_id
1 'polypeptide(L)'
;MWLLDFDCCRYMSMDEAGIEQACAAFFRNDPYYPRPCGADAADRILWVEFKERFLTASRAILLEKRNVYEVDASLPERLMSKIEEKGLVLQKKKDDLAAGSFGDGPEI
;
A
#
# COMPACT_ATOMS: atom_id res chain seq x y z
N MET A 1 -11.56 -21.19 -3.11
CA MET A 1 -11.73 -20.30 -4.27
C MET A 1 -11.22 -18.94 -3.84
N TRP A 2 -10.13 -18.45 -4.41
CA TRP A 2 -9.57 -17.13 -4.10
C TRP A 2 -10.27 -16.13 -5.01
N LEU A 3 -11.22 -15.36 -4.47
CA LEU A 3 -11.90 -14.31 -5.23
C LEU A 3 -11.00 -13.08 -5.19
N LEU A 4 -10.60 -12.58 -6.35
CA LEU A 4 -9.92 -11.29 -6.46
C LEU A 4 -10.95 -10.19 -6.13
N ASP A 5 -10.62 -9.34 -5.16
CA ASP A 5 -11.44 -8.18 -4.77
C ASP A 5 -11.25 -7.04 -5.78
N PHE A 6 -12.30 -6.76 -6.55
CA PHE A 6 -12.36 -5.71 -7.56
C PHE A 6 -13.17 -4.49 -7.11
N ASP A 7 -13.59 -4.39 -5.85
CA ASP A 7 -14.46 -3.29 -5.37
C ASP A 7 -13.78 -1.91 -5.43
N CYS A 8 -12.46 -1.89 -5.52
CA CYS A 8 -11.66 -0.68 -5.75
C CYS A 8 -11.27 -0.41 -7.20
N CYS A 9 -11.64 -1.26 -8.16
CA CYS A 9 -11.29 -1.04 -9.56
C CYS A 9 -12.07 0.12 -10.14
N ARG A 10 -11.35 1.18 -10.50
CA ARG A 10 -11.89 2.41 -11.09
C ARG A 10 -10.90 2.95 -12.12
N TYR A 11 -11.38 3.80 -13.02
CA TYR A 11 -10.49 4.61 -13.84
C TYR A 11 -9.54 5.40 -12.96
N MET A 12 -8.28 5.45 -13.35
CA MET A 12 -7.19 6.03 -12.59
C MET A 12 -6.26 6.74 -13.57
N SER A 13 -5.90 7.98 -13.25
CA SER A 13 -4.92 8.76 -14.01
C SER A 13 -3.49 8.27 -13.73
N MET A 14 -2.56 8.59 -14.62
CA MET A 14 -1.13 8.29 -14.45
C MET A 14 -0.40 9.52 -13.90
N ASP A 15 -0.87 10.02 -12.76
CA ASP A 15 -0.38 11.22 -12.08
C ASP A 15 -0.53 11.10 -10.56
N GLU A 16 -0.32 12.20 -9.83
CA GLU A 16 -0.43 12.22 -8.37
C GLU A 16 -1.83 11.85 -7.86
N ALA A 17 -2.91 12.23 -8.56
CA ALA A 17 -4.27 11.87 -8.18
C ALA A 17 -4.49 10.36 -8.33
N GLY A 18 -3.91 9.75 -9.37
CA GLY A 18 -3.89 8.31 -9.54
C GLY A 18 -3.16 7.59 -8.41
N ILE A 19 -2.02 8.13 -7.97
CA ILE A 19 -1.26 7.58 -6.84
C ILE A 19 -2.10 7.62 -5.55
N GLU A 20 -2.77 8.75 -5.26
CA GLU A 20 -3.68 8.85 -4.10
C GLU A 20 -4.76 7.77 -4.15
N GLN A 21 -5.41 7.62 -5.31
CA GLN A 21 -6.46 6.63 -5.49
C GLN A 21 -5.95 5.20 -5.32
N ALA A 22 -4.80 4.86 -5.92
CA ALA A 22 -4.17 3.55 -5.79
C ALA A 22 -3.80 3.24 -4.34
N CYS A 23 -3.21 4.21 -3.62
CA CYS A 23 -2.87 4.04 -2.21
C CYS A 23 -4.12 3.88 -1.34
N ALA A 24 -5.20 4.63 -1.59
CA ALA A 24 -6.47 4.45 -0.90
C ALA A 24 -7.08 3.07 -1.16
N ALA A 25 -7.10 2.62 -2.43
CA ALA A 25 -7.55 1.30 -2.82
C ALA A 25 -6.73 0.20 -2.13
N PHE A 26 -5.41 0.36 -2.09
CA PHE A 26 -4.51 -0.58 -1.43
C PHE A 26 -4.88 -0.77 0.04
N PHE A 27 -5.23 0.25 0.81
CA PHE A 27 -5.63 0.04 2.21
C PHE A 27 -7.10 -0.34 2.42
N ARG A 28 -7.96 -0.12 1.44
CA ARG A 28 -9.39 -0.46 1.51
C ARG A 28 -9.67 -1.91 1.13
N ASN A 29 -8.96 -2.45 0.15
CA ASN A 29 -9.07 -3.87 -0.24
C ASN A 29 -8.68 -4.78 0.93
N ASP A 30 -9.32 -5.95 0.97
CA ASP A 30 -9.02 -6.95 1.99
C ASP A 30 -7.52 -7.30 2.00
N PRO A 31 -6.90 -7.47 3.20
CA PRO A 31 -5.45 -7.59 3.35
C PRO A 31 -4.94 -8.99 2.99
N TYR A 32 -5.20 -9.45 1.76
CA TYR A 32 -4.65 -10.69 1.21
C TYR A 32 -3.24 -10.53 0.62
N TYR A 33 -2.64 -9.34 0.79
CA TYR A 33 -1.29 -9.01 0.32
C TYR A 33 -0.46 -8.38 1.45
N PRO A 34 0.89 -8.46 1.37
CA PRO A 34 1.78 -7.94 2.39
C PRO A 34 1.58 -6.44 2.64
N ARG A 35 1.77 -6.02 3.90
CA ARG A 35 1.65 -4.62 4.34
C ARG A 35 3.01 -4.07 4.79
N PRO A 36 3.28 -2.77 4.58
CA PRO A 36 4.57 -2.14 4.94
C PRO A 36 4.90 -2.13 6.43
N CYS A 37 3.96 -2.47 7.30
CA CYS A 37 4.12 -2.51 8.76
C CYS A 37 3.65 -3.86 9.32
N GLY A 38 4.09 -4.95 8.69
CA GLY A 38 3.87 -6.31 9.16
C GLY A 38 4.14 -6.51 10.65
N ALA A 39 3.30 -7.32 11.32
CA ALA A 39 3.38 -7.50 12.77
C ALA A 39 4.65 -8.24 13.18
N ASP A 40 5.08 -9.20 12.35
CA ASP A 40 6.26 -10.02 12.60
C ASP A 40 7.37 -9.83 11.55
N ALA A 41 8.48 -10.53 11.76
CA ALA A 41 9.62 -10.47 10.85
C ALA A 41 9.32 -11.08 9.48
N ALA A 42 8.45 -12.09 9.41
CA ALA A 42 8.09 -12.74 8.16
C ALA A 42 7.28 -11.79 7.28
N ASP A 43 6.30 -11.07 7.85
CA ASP A 43 5.54 -10.05 7.13
C ASP A 43 6.42 -8.93 6.57
N ARG A 44 7.45 -8.51 7.33
CA ARG A 44 8.42 -7.50 6.86
C ARG A 44 9.23 -8.00 5.68
N ILE A 45 9.67 -9.27 5.71
CA ILE A 45 10.37 -9.89 4.57
C ILE A 45 9.44 -9.99 3.36
N LEU A 46 8.18 -10.39 3.56
CA LEU A 46 7.18 -10.47 2.50
C LEU A 46 6.92 -9.10 1.87
N TRP A 47 6.90 -8.02 2.65
CA TRP A 47 6.77 -6.67 2.12
C TRP A 47 7.94 -6.28 1.21
N VAL A 48 9.18 -6.55 1.65
CA VAL A 48 10.38 -6.28 0.85
C VAL A 48 10.32 -7.01 -0.49
N GLU A 49 10.02 -8.31 -0.48
CA GLU A 49 9.90 -9.12 -1.68
C GLU A 49 8.76 -8.64 -2.59
N PHE A 50 7.60 -8.31 -2.01
CA PHE A 50 6.46 -7.78 -2.75
C PHE A 50 6.81 -6.47 -3.45
N LYS A 51 7.45 -5.53 -2.75
CA LYS A 51 7.87 -4.23 -3.29
C LYS A 51 8.84 -4.41 -4.45
N GLU A 52 9.85 -5.26 -4.29
CA GLU A 52 10.83 -5.54 -5.35
C GLU A 52 10.17 -6.10 -6.61
N ARG A 53 9.31 -7.12 -6.45
CA ARG A 53 8.58 -7.73 -7.57
C ARG A 53 7.62 -6.75 -8.25
N PHE A 54 6.89 -5.96 -7.46
CA PHE A 54 5.97 -4.95 -7.99
C PHE A 54 6.70 -3.91 -8.84
N LEU A 55 7.83 -3.38 -8.35
CA LEU A 55 8.59 -2.36 -9.07
C LEU A 55 9.21 -2.93 -10.35
N THR A 56 9.74 -4.15 -10.28
CA THR A 56 10.31 -4.86 -11.44
C THR A 56 9.25 -5.07 -12.52
N ALA A 57 8.09 -5.61 -12.15
CA ALA A 57 6.98 -5.83 -13.08
C ALA A 57 6.45 -4.50 -13.66
N SER A 58 6.28 -3.47 -12.82
CA SER A 58 5.80 -2.17 -13.25
C SER A 58 6.74 -1.52 -14.26
N ARG A 59 8.06 -1.58 -14.03
CA ARG A 59 9.07 -1.08 -14.96
C ARG A 59 9.00 -1.81 -16.30
N ALA A 60 8.88 -3.13 -16.31
CA ALA A 60 8.74 -3.90 -17.55
C ALA A 60 7.50 -3.47 -18.35
N ILE A 61 6.33 -3.39 -17.68
CA ILE A 61 5.07 -2.97 -18.31
C ILE A 61 5.14 -1.54 -18.85
N LEU A 62 5.73 -0.61 -18.10
CA LEU A 62 5.84 0.79 -18.53
C LEU A 62 6.83 0.95 -19.67
N LEU A 63 7.94 0.19 -19.68
CA LEU A 63 8.88 0.18 -20.80
C LEU A 63 8.25 -0.35 -22.09
N GLU A 64 7.45 -1.42 -22.02
CA GLU A 64 6.70 -1.93 -23.18
C GLU A 64 5.71 -0.90 -23.73
N LYS A 65 5.12 -0.07 -22.86
CA LYS A 65 4.12 0.94 -23.23
C LYS A 65 4.67 2.32 -23.58
N ARG A 66 5.97 2.57 -23.38
CA ARG A 66 6.62 3.87 -23.69
C ARG A 66 6.49 4.30 -25.15
N ASN A 67 6.26 3.36 -26.07
CA ASN A 67 6.06 3.67 -27.49
C ASN A 67 4.64 4.21 -27.81
N VAL A 68 3.73 4.26 -26.82
CA VAL A 68 2.32 4.64 -27.03
C VAL A 68 1.90 5.86 -26.19
N TYR A 69 2.46 6.04 -24.99
CA TYR A 69 2.14 7.17 -24.11
C TYR A 69 3.39 7.67 -23.35
N GLU A 70 3.50 8.99 -23.17
CA GLU A 70 4.45 9.56 -22.21
C GLU A 70 3.94 9.30 -20.78
N VAL A 71 4.49 8.27 -20.15
CA VAL A 71 4.18 7.92 -18.77
C VAL A 71 5.42 8.16 -17.91
N ASP A 72 5.24 8.88 -16.80
CA ASP A 72 6.27 9.06 -15.78
C ASP A 72 6.66 7.69 -15.20
N ALA A 73 7.89 7.25 -15.51
CA ALA A 73 8.38 5.95 -15.08
C ALA A 73 8.66 5.87 -13.57
N SER A 74 8.58 6.99 -12.84
CA SER A 74 8.75 7.04 -11.38
C SER A 74 7.45 6.80 -10.59
N LEU A 75 6.30 6.73 -11.28
CA LEU A 75 4.99 6.53 -10.62
C LEU A 75 4.94 5.27 -9.72
N PRO A 76 5.50 4.11 -10.10
CA PRO A 76 5.50 2.92 -9.23
C PRO A 76 6.26 3.14 -7.92
N GLU A 77 7.42 3.79 -7.97
CA GLU A 77 8.22 4.12 -6.79
C GLU A 77 7.48 5.10 -5.88
N ARG A 78 6.89 6.14 -6.46
CA ARG A 78 6.10 7.13 -5.72
C ARG A 78 4.89 6.49 -5.03
N LEU A 79 4.23 5.54 -5.71
CA LEU A 79 3.15 4.76 -5.11
C LEU A 79 3.64 3.93 -3.92
N MET A 80 4.77 3.24 -4.05
CA MET A 80 5.33 2.45 -2.95
C MET A 80 5.70 3.30 -1.74
N SER A 81 6.38 4.44 -1.95
CA SER A 81 6.69 5.36 -0.86
C SER A 81 5.42 5.84 -0.15
N LYS A 82 4.39 6.20 -0.92
CA LYS A 82 3.12 6.66 -0.35
C LYS A 82 2.39 5.58 0.45
N ILE A 83 2.44 4.34 -0.01
CA ILE A 83 1.88 3.20 0.72
C ILE A 83 2.62 3.00 2.04
N GLU A 84 3.95 3.08 2.05
CA GLU A 84 4.78 2.96 3.26
C GLU A 84 4.48 4.09 4.25
N GLU A 85 4.47 5.34 3.80
CA GLU A 85 4.15 6.52 4.63
C GLU A 85 2.77 6.39 5.26
N LYS A 86 1.74 6.05 4.46
CA LYS A 86 0.38 5.88 4.97
C LYS A 86 0.29 4.69 5.93
N GLY A 87 1.02 3.61 5.66
CA GLY A 87 1.12 2.45 6.55
C GLY A 87 1.66 2.83 7.93
N LEU A 88 2.73 3.62 7.99
CA LEU A 88 3.29 4.12 9.25
C LEU A 88 2.29 4.98 10.02
N VAL A 89 1.56 5.87 9.33
CA VAL A 89 0.52 6.70 9.96
C VAL A 89 -0.61 5.85 10.54
N LEU A 90 -1.06 4.83 9.81
CA LEU A 90 -2.13 3.94 10.26
C LEU A 90 -1.68 3.07 11.45
N GLN A 91 -0.44 2.58 11.40
CA GLN A 91 0.14 1.81 12.50
C GLN A 91 0.24 2.65 13.77
N LYS A 92 0.79 3.87 13.66
CA LYS A 92 0.87 4.80 14.81
C LYS A 92 -0.50 5.07 15.42
N LYS A 93 -1.53 5.35 14.60
CA LYS A 93 -2.90 5.56 15.09
C LYS A 93 -3.43 4.35 15.85
N LYS A 94 -3.14 3.13 15.36
CA LYS A 94 -3.54 1.88 16.01
C LYS A 94 -2.84 1.71 17.37
N ASP A 95 -1.56 2.04 17.44
CA ASP A 95 -0.77 1.95 18.67
C ASP A 95 -1.26 2.98 19.71
N ASP A 96 -1.53 4.22 19.29
CA ASP A 96 -2.09 5.28 20.15
C ASP A 96 -3.47 4.89 20.70
N LEU A 97 -4.34 4.31 19.87
CA LEU A 97 -5.65 3.76 20.27
C LEU A 97 -5.50 2.62 21.29
N ALA A 98 -4.54 1.72 21.08
CA ALA A 98 -4.29 0.61 21.98
C ALA A 98 -3.71 1.07 23.33
N ALA A 99 -2.94 2.17 23.36
CA ALA A 99 -2.42 2.74 24.60
C ALA A 99 -3.50 3.49 25.40
N GLY A 100 -4.44 4.16 24.72
CA GLY A 100 -5.52 4.92 25.36
C GLY A 100 -6.61 4.06 26.02
N SER A 101 -6.77 2.80 25.62
CA SER A 101 -7.77 1.88 26.19
C SER A 101 -7.37 1.28 27.55
N PHE A 102 -6.13 1.46 28.00
CA PHE A 102 -5.63 0.97 29.30
C PHE A 102 -5.71 2.02 30.43
N GLY A 103 -6.23 3.23 30.17
CA GLY A 103 -6.19 4.37 31.10
C GLY A 103 -7.43 4.61 31.98
N ASP A 104 -8.51 3.84 31.83
CA ASP A 104 -9.80 4.09 32.52
C ASP A 104 -10.22 2.83 33.32
N GLY A 105 -9.42 2.44 34.31
CA GLY A 105 -9.82 1.50 35.35
C GLY A 105 -10.19 2.28 36.61
N PRO A 106 -11.34 2.01 37.27
CA PRO A 106 -11.73 2.79 38.44
C PRO A 106 -10.72 2.57 39.57
N GLU A 107 -10.20 3.67 40.14
CA GLU A 107 -9.52 3.64 41.44
C GLU A 107 -10.53 3.14 42.49
N ILE A 108 -10.22 2.00 43.12
CA ILE A 108 -10.95 1.46 44.27
C ILE A 108 -10.15 1.78 45.53
#